data_AF-A0A9E2MI09-F1
#
_entry.id   AF-A0A9E2MI09-F1
#
_cell.length_a   1.000
_cell.length_b   1.000
_cell.length_c   1.000
_cell.angle_alpha   90.00
_cell.angle_beta   90.00
_cell.angle_gamma   90.00
#
_symmetry.space_group_name_H-M   'P 1'
#
loop_
_entity.id
_entity.type
_entity.pdbx_description
1 polymer ?
#
loop_
_entity_poly.entity_id
_entity_poly.type
_entity_poly.pdbx_seq_one_letter_code
_entity_poly.pdbx_strand_id
1 'polypeptide(L)' 'MTIAFRTETPARGQFWELFQTTGWNEKNQLSPDELIQALHSSWYMLGAYDGEQLVGFGRLVSDGALHAMIYELIVLP' A
#
# COMPACT_ATOMS: atom_id res chain seq x y z
N MET A 1 -0.11 -18.93 11.41
CA MET A 1 -0.23 -17.63 10.75
C MET A 1 -0.48 -17.91 9.29
N THR A 2 -1.66 -17.56 8.77
CA THR A 2 -2.01 -17.78 7.35
C THR A 2 -2.25 -16.41 6.76
N ILE A 3 -1.42 -16.01 5.80
CA ILE A 3 -1.52 -14.71 5.15
C ILE A 3 -2.39 -14.83 3.90
N ALA A 4 -3.46 -14.05 3.85
CA ALA A 4 -4.31 -13.91 2.67
C ALA A 4 -3.85 -12.69 1.85
N PHE A 5 -3.78 -12.86 0.53
CA PHE A 5 -3.44 -11.77 -0.38
C PHE A 5 -4.69 -11.26 -1.10
N ARG A 6 -4.84 -9.95 -1.17
CA ARG A 6 -6.01 -9.23 -1.68
C ARG A 6 -5.56 -8.10 -2.62
N THR A 7 -6.23 -7.93 -3.75
CA THR A 7 -5.89 -6.88 -4.73
C THR A 7 -6.83 -5.67 -4.64
N GLU A 8 -7.84 -5.75 -3.77
CA GLU A 8 -8.77 -4.66 -3.50
C GLU A 8 -8.09 -3.51 -2.76
N THR A 9 -8.65 -2.30 -2.89
CA THR A 9 -8.21 -1.15 -2.10
C THR A 9 -8.37 -1.42 -0.61
N PRO A 10 -7.29 -1.34 0.19
CA PRO A 10 -7.38 -1.54 1.63
C PRO A 10 -8.23 -0.43 2.25
N ALA A 11 -8.75 -0.71 3.44
CA ALA A 11 -9.42 0.32 4.22
C ALA A 11 -8.45 1.49 4.50
N ARG A 12 -8.91 2.73 4.30
CA ARG A 12 -8.10 3.95 4.45
C ARG A 12 -7.34 3.99 5.77
N GLY A 13 -7.99 3.63 6.88
CA GLY A 13 -7.37 3.63 8.21
C GLY A 13 -6.21 2.63 8.31
N GLN A 14 -6.40 1.40 7.83
CA GLN A 14 -5.37 0.36 7.88
C GLN A 14 -4.15 0.70 7.01
N PHE A 15 -4.38 1.22 5.81
CA PHE A 15 -3.26 1.65 4.96
C PHE A 15 -2.52 2.85 5.56
N TRP A 16 -3.26 3.82 6.11
CA TRP A 16 -2.66 4.96 6.80
C TRP A 16 -1.76 4.51 7.95
N GLU A 17 -2.27 3.65 8.82
CA GLU A 17 -1.53 3.11 9.97
C GLU A 17 -0.27 2.37 9.52
N LEU A 18 -0.39 1.48 8.52
CA LEU A 18 0.75 0.76 7.95
C LEU A 18 1.77 1.72 7.30
N PHE A 19 1.31 2.76 6.61
CA PHE A 19 2.22 3.74 6.01
C PHE A 19 2.98 4.54 7.07
N GLN A 20 2.35 4.88 8.20
CA GLN A 20 3.03 5.59 9.30
C GLN A 20 4.19 4.77 9.88
N THR A 21 4.13 3.44 9.87
CA THR A 21 5.23 2.60 10.41
C THR A 21 6.53 2.69 9.62
N THR A 22 6.48 3.24 8.40
CA THR A 22 7.66 3.45 7.56
C THR A 22 8.50 4.66 7.97
N GLY A 23 7.92 5.61 8.73
CA GLY A 23 8.52 6.92 8.99
C GLY A 23 8.60 7.85 7.76
N TRP A 24 8.13 7.42 6.57
CA TRP A 24 8.25 8.22 5.35
C TRP A 24 7.41 9.50 5.39
N ASN A 25 6.30 9.48 6.12
CA ASN A 25 5.40 10.63 6.16
C ASN A 25 5.93 11.82 6.97
N GLU A 26 6.97 11.63 7.76
CA GLU A 26 7.66 12.73 8.45
C GLU A 26 8.24 13.76 7.47
N LYS A 27 8.63 13.30 6.29
CA LYS A 27 9.17 14.14 5.21
C LYS A 27 8.11 14.53 4.18
N ASN A 28 7.26 13.58 3.80
CA ASN A 28 6.33 13.78 2.69
C ASN A 28 5.07 14.58 3.08
N GLN A 29 4.72 14.61 4.38
CA GLN A 29 3.58 15.38 4.91
C GLN A 29 2.25 15.11 4.17
N LEU A 30 2.04 13.85 3.76
CA LEU A 30 0.84 13.42 3.04
C LEU A 30 -0.32 13.22 4.00
N SER A 31 -1.52 13.54 3.51
CA SER A 31 -2.79 13.19 4.14
C SER A 31 -3.21 11.74 3.81
N PRO A 32 -4.08 11.13 4.63
CA PRO A 32 -4.67 9.82 4.31
C PRO A 32 -5.39 9.79 2.96
N ASP A 33 -6.03 10.90 2.56
CA ASP A 33 -6.79 10.97 1.31
C ASP A 33 -5.85 11.04 0.08
N GLU A 34 -4.72 11.74 0.17
CA GLU A 34 -3.69 11.75 -0.89
C GLU A 34 -3.08 10.36 -1.10
N LEU A 35 -2.87 9.61 -0.02
CA LEU A 35 -2.38 8.24 -0.08
C LEU A 35 -3.37 7.30 -0.77
N ILE A 36 -4.67 7.41 -0.45
CA ILE A 36 -5.71 6.63 -1.14
C ILE A 36 -5.81 7.02 -2.62
N GLN A 37 -5.71 8.31 -2.94
CA GLN A 37 -5.67 8.77 -4.32
C GLN A 37 -4.49 8.17 -5.09
N ALA A 38 -3.33 8.01 -4.46
CA ALA A 38 -2.17 7.35 -5.06
C ALA A 38 -2.43 5.86 -5.35
N LEU A 39 -3.16 5.16 -4.49
CA LEU A 39 -3.56 3.76 -4.72
C LEU A 39 -4.47 3.63 -5.95
N HIS A 40 -5.47 4.51 -6.08
CA HIS A 40 -6.37 4.54 -7.24
C HIS A 40 -5.66 4.84 -8.57
N SER A 41 -4.49 5.49 -8.50
CA SER A 41 -3.68 5.86 -9.67
C SER A 41 -2.58 4.81 -9.97
N SER A 42 -2.54 3.71 -9.22
CA SER A 42 -1.53 2.66 -9.39
C SER A 42 -2.01 1.58 -10.35
N TRP A 43 -1.07 0.96 -11.06
CA TRP A 43 -1.40 -0.06 -12.06
C TRP A 43 -1.76 -1.40 -11.39
N TYR A 44 -1.04 -1.77 -10.33
CA TYR A 44 -1.35 -2.95 -9.53
C TYR A 44 -0.95 -2.76 -8.08
N MET A 45 -1.70 -3.41 -7.20
CA MET A 45 -1.52 -3.34 -5.77
C MET A 45 -1.92 -4.67 -5.12
N LEU A 46 -1.27 -4.96 -3.99
CA LEU A 46 -1.45 -6.20 -3.25
C LEU A 46 -1.34 -5.93 -1.75
N GLY A 47 -2.42 -6.20 -1.02
CA GLY A 47 -2.43 -6.22 0.44
C GLY A 47 -2.22 -7.65 0.96
N ALA A 48 -1.42 -7.78 2.02
CA ALA A 48 -1.21 -9.00 2.79
C ALA A 48 -1.95 -8.89 4.11
N TYR A 49 -2.80 -9.87 4.42
CA TYR A 49 -3.71 -9.84 5.57
C TYR A 49 -3.51 -11.04 6.49
N ASP A 50 -3.42 -10.79 7.80
CA ASP A 50 -3.61 -11.80 8.84
C ASP A 50 -5.03 -11.64 9.41
N GLY A 51 -5.93 -12.55 9.01
CA GLY A 51 -7.37 -12.34 9.18
C GLY A 51 -7.86 -11.14 8.39
N GLU A 52 -8.36 -10.11 9.09
CA GLU A 52 -8.81 -8.83 8.51
C GLU A 52 -7.80 -7.69 8.73
N GLN A 53 -6.66 -7.95 9.38
CA GLN A 53 -5.63 -6.95 9.60
C GLN A 53 -4.68 -6.88 8.40
N LEU A 54 -4.54 -5.70 7.80
CA LEU A 54 -3.50 -5.44 6.81
C LEU A 54 -2.13 -5.44 7.52
N VAL A 55 -1.29 -6.42 7.21
CA VAL A 55 0.06 -6.60 7.78
C VAL A 55 1.18 -6.36 6.77
N GLY A 56 0.83 -6.18 5.49
CA GLY A 56 1.77 -5.78 4.47
C GLY A 56 1.07 -5.23 3.24
N PHE A 57 1.77 -4.42 2.47
CA PHE A 57 1.23 -3.78 1.29
C PHE A 57 2.31 -3.54 0.25
N GLY A 58 1.99 -3.78 -1.02
CA GLY A 58 2.84 -3.43 -2.14
C GLY A 58 2.05 -2.79 -3.28
N ARG A 59 2.66 -1.83 -3.97
CA ARG A 59 2.08 -1.28 -5.21
C ARG A 59 3.14 -0.96 -6.25
N LEU A 60 2.71 -0.97 -7.51
CA LEU A 60 3.54 -0.59 -8.64
C LEU A 60 2.77 0.28 -9.64
N VAL A 61 3.53 1.11 -10.34
CA VAL A 61 3.07 1.91 -11.48
C VAL A 61 3.75 1.36 -12.73
N SER A 62 3.02 1.26 -13.83
CA SER A 62 3.53 0.70 -15.09
C SER A 62 3.04 1.50 -16.29
N ASP A 63 3.82 1.49 -17.37
CA ASP A 63 3.39 1.96 -18.69
C ASP A 63 2.44 0.98 -19.40
N GLY A 64 2.18 -0.18 -18.79
CA GLY A 64 1.28 -1.23 -19.31
C GLY A 64 1.88 -2.06 -20.44
N ALA A 65 3.18 -1.91 -20.74
CA ALA A 65 3.81 -2.60 -21.87
C ALA A 65 5.23 -3.11 -21.56
N LEU A 66 6.10 -2.25 -21.04
CA LEU A 66 7.55 -2.51 -20.96
C LEU A 66 8.14 -2.23 -19.59
N HIS A 67 7.71 -1.15 -18.93
CA HIS A 67 8.28 -0.73 -17.65
C HIS A 67 7.25 -0.80 -16.52
N ALA A 68 7.74 -1.23 -15.36
CA ALA A 68 7.03 -1.16 -14.10
C ALA A 68 8.01 -0.74 -13.00
N MET A 69 7.53 0.03 -12.04
CA MET A 69 8.29 0.45 -10.86
C MET A 69 7.48 0.20 -9.60
N ILE A 70 8.08 -0.51 -8.65
CA ILE A 70 7.54 -0.70 -7.32
C ILE A 70 7.84 0.57 -6.52
N TYR A 71 6.79 1.19 -5.98
CA TYR A 71 6.91 2.41 -5.18
C TYR A 71 6.79 2.15 -3.68
N GLU A 72 5.90 1.24 -3.29
CA GLU A 72 5.80 0.80 -1.90
C GLU A 72 5.94 -0.71 -1.80
N LEU A 73 6.66 -1.12 -0.77
CA LEU A 73 6.73 -2.49 -0.28
C LEU A 73 6.90 -2.39 1.24
N ILE A 74 5.82 -2.56 1.97
CA ILE A 74 5.73 -2.32 3.40
C ILE A 74 5.31 -3.62 4.09
N VAL A 75 5.97 -3.96 5.18
CA VAL A 75 5.59 -5.03 6.10
C VAL A 75 5.51 -4.42 7.49
N LEU A 76 4.48 -4.77 8.24
CA LEU A 76 4.34 -4.34 9.63
C LEU A 76 5.56 -4.82 10.44
N PRO A 77 6.26 -3.93 11.18
CA PRO A 77 7.47 -4.27 11.94
C PRO A 77 7.29 -5.33 13.04
#